data_AF-A0A7C1W598-F1
#
_entry.id   AF-A0A7C1W598-F1
#
_cell.length_a   1.000
_cell.length_b   1.000
_cell.length_c   1.000
_cell.angle_alpha   90.00
_cell.angle_beta   90.00
_cell.angle_gamma   90.00
#
_symmetry.space_group_name_H-M   'P 1'
#
loop_
_entity.id
_entity.type
_entity.pdbx_description
1 polymer ?
#
loop_
_entity_poly.entity_id
_entity_poly.type
_entity_poly.pdbx_seq_one_letter_code
_entity_poly.pdbx_strand_id
1 'polypeptide(L)'
;MKTSTEFYLRFWLVIMFFIVTSLFAVFQAYTLVKLTEQLHNHPLTACHALHEIIINILEIKNQMKELAIIKKGADLEATKQAITFHEKEVDQYFDMAKNHFIKSNLVDEQQNLENLAKLFRKWKPIRDEIMALHQKGKVNEANGKNAKHVAKLKAVTKKLHAQMATQIDVFTDTAQFQIIQSLSIAIGMVIILLIGGWITVVMSRDIRKKLHLALEVTDALATGHLKDHLHCDAQTETGQLVQALDTLQTQLNQSRQQVYELQAQLRTVEAENTTRLRTDQNMDKIFTSFLEDIDNI
;
A
#
# COMPACT_ATOMS: atom_id res chain seq x y z
N MET A 1 12.38 22.18 -22.02
CA MET A 1 12.43 20.70 -22.09
C MET A 1 11.41 20.24 -23.12
N LYS A 2 11.69 19.19 -23.89
CA LYS A 2 10.72 18.65 -24.85
C LYS A 2 9.48 18.12 -24.11
N THR A 3 8.28 18.43 -24.61
CA THR A 3 6.99 18.03 -24.01
C THR A 3 6.82 16.51 -23.94
N SER A 4 7.42 15.78 -24.89
CA SER A 4 7.54 14.32 -24.83
C SER A 4 8.33 13.82 -23.61
N THR A 5 9.45 14.46 -23.26
CA THR A 5 10.26 14.10 -22.08
C THR A 5 9.50 14.33 -20.78
N GLU A 6 8.68 15.38 -20.71
CA GLU A 6 7.82 15.65 -19.55
C GLU A 6 6.73 14.59 -19.38
N PHE A 7 6.18 14.05 -20.47
CA PHE A 7 5.17 13.00 -20.42
C PHE A 7 5.74 11.68 -19.87
N TYR A 8 6.91 11.25 -20.38
CA TYR A 8 7.59 10.06 -19.87
C TYR A 8 7.97 10.19 -18.40
N LEU A 9 8.45 11.36 -17.97
CA LEU A 9 8.79 11.63 -16.58
C LEU A 9 7.57 11.44 -15.65
N ARG A 10 6.40 11.96 -16.07
CA ARG A 10 5.14 11.83 -15.30
C ARG A 10 4.65 10.39 -15.23
N PHE A 11 4.66 9.70 -16.37
CA PHE A 11 4.24 8.30 -16.41
C PHE A 11 5.14 7.42 -15.55
N TRP A 12 6.46 7.65 -15.62
CA TRP A 12 7.42 6.94 -14.79
C TRP A 12 7.25 7.23 -13.30
N LEU A 13 6.93 8.47 -12.93
CA LEU A 13 6.65 8.87 -11.55
C LEU A 13 5.42 8.13 -10.98
N VAL A 14 4.34 7.97 -11.77
CA VAL A 14 3.16 7.20 -11.35
C VAL A 14 3.49 5.71 -11.16
N ILE A 15 4.27 5.12 -12.08
CA ILE A 15 4.71 3.73 -11.97
C ILE A 15 5.57 3.53 -10.72
N MET A 16 6.54 4.41 -10.50
CA MET A 16 7.41 4.37 -9.31
C MET A 16 6.57 4.44 -8.03
N PHE A 17 5.57 5.31 -8.01
CA PHE A 17 4.64 5.41 -6.89
C PHE A 17 3.87 4.11 -6.65
N PHE A 18 3.35 3.50 -7.71
CA PHE A 18 2.62 2.23 -7.63
C PHE A 18 3.48 1.08 -7.11
N ILE A 19 4.76 1.06 -7.49
CA ILE A 19 5.72 0.07 -6.98
C ILE A 19 5.96 0.29 -5.48
N VAL A 20 6.19 1.53 -5.05
CA VAL A 20 6.45 1.84 -3.64
C VAL A 20 5.25 1.47 -2.76
N THR A 21 4.02 1.80 -3.17
CA THR A 21 2.82 1.46 -2.40
C THR A 21 2.57 -0.04 -2.37
N SER A 22 2.78 -0.74 -3.49
CA SER A 22 2.64 -2.20 -3.55
C SER A 22 3.67 -2.90 -2.66
N LEU A 23 4.93 -2.45 -2.69
CA LEU A 23 5.98 -3.01 -1.86
C LEU A 23 5.72 -2.76 -0.37
N PHE A 24 5.21 -1.59 -0.02
CA PHE A 24 4.80 -1.26 1.33
C PHE A 24 3.64 -2.11 1.82
N ALA A 25 2.63 -2.35 0.97
CA ALA A 25 1.51 -3.22 1.32
C ALA A 25 1.99 -4.64 1.66
N VAL A 26 2.94 -5.18 0.88
CA VAL A 26 3.55 -6.48 1.16
C VAL A 26 4.35 -6.46 2.46
N PHE A 27 5.14 -5.41 2.71
CA PHE A 27 5.91 -5.26 3.95
C PHE A 27 5.00 -5.21 5.20
N GLN A 28 3.88 -4.50 5.11
CA GLN A 28 2.89 -4.41 6.18
C GLN A 28 2.18 -5.75 6.41
N ALA A 29 1.79 -6.44 5.34
CA ALA A 29 1.21 -7.78 5.43
C ALA A 29 2.18 -8.75 6.10
N TYR A 30 3.47 -8.71 5.74
CA TYR A 30 4.50 -9.54 6.35
C TYR A 30 4.69 -9.23 7.84
N THR A 31 4.69 -7.96 8.22
CA THR A 31 4.79 -7.52 9.62
C THR A 31 3.59 -8.02 10.44
N LEU A 32 2.38 -7.91 9.89
CA LEU A 32 1.15 -8.38 10.55
C LEU A 32 1.15 -9.90 10.74
N VAL A 33 1.55 -10.66 9.71
CA VAL A 33 1.66 -12.12 9.79
C VAL A 33 2.69 -12.51 10.84
N LYS A 34 3.88 -11.90 10.83
CA LYS A 34 4.93 -12.17 11.80
C LYS A 34 4.50 -11.87 13.24
N LEU A 35 3.83 -10.75 13.46
CA LEU A 35 3.37 -10.35 14.80
C LEU A 35 2.29 -11.31 15.32
N THR A 36 1.39 -11.73 14.42
CA THR A 36 0.33 -12.70 14.72
C THR A 36 0.92 -14.08 15.01
N GLU A 37 1.91 -14.51 14.23
CA GLU A 37 2.64 -15.75 14.44
C GLU A 37 3.38 -15.74 15.78
N GLN A 38 4.07 -14.65 16.12
CA GLN A 38 4.74 -14.48 17.41
C GLN A 38 3.75 -14.47 18.58
N LEU A 39 2.59 -13.82 18.43
CA LEU A 39 1.54 -13.79 19.46
C LEU A 39 0.94 -15.18 19.70
N HIS A 40 0.58 -15.88 18.61
CA HIS A 40 -0.04 -17.19 18.69
C HIS A 40 0.94 -18.26 19.17
N ASN A 41 2.14 -18.29 18.60
CA ASN A 41 3.11 -19.36 18.88
C ASN A 41 3.78 -19.23 20.25
N HIS A 42 3.70 -18.07 20.91
CA HIS A 42 4.54 -17.77 22.06
C HIS A 42 3.74 -17.54 23.37
N PRO A 43 3.17 -16.36 23.68
CA PRO A 43 2.45 -16.18 24.95
C PRO A 43 1.08 -16.85 24.98
N LEU A 44 0.30 -16.80 23.90
CA LEU A 44 -1.10 -17.26 23.94
C LEU A 44 -1.22 -18.77 24.13
N THR A 45 -0.51 -19.56 23.32
CA THR A 45 -0.60 -21.03 23.42
C THR A 45 0.00 -21.55 24.72
N ALA A 46 1.09 -20.95 25.21
CA ALA A 46 1.67 -21.29 26.51
C ALA A 46 0.75 -20.92 27.68
N CYS A 47 0.12 -19.74 27.62
CA CYS A 47 -0.86 -19.31 28.62
C CYS A 47 -2.11 -20.20 28.61
N HIS A 48 -2.61 -20.57 27.45
CA HIS A 48 -3.73 -21.50 27.30
C HIS A 48 -3.41 -22.86 27.94
N ALA A 49 -2.29 -23.49 27.55
CA ALA A 49 -1.87 -24.76 28.13
C ALA A 49 -1.69 -24.68 29.66
N LEU A 50 -1.12 -23.58 30.16
CA LEU A 50 -1.02 -23.34 31.60
C LEU A 50 -2.39 -23.21 32.27
N HIS A 51 -3.31 -22.48 31.65
CA HIS A 51 -4.66 -22.30 32.17
C HIS A 51 -5.39 -23.63 32.28
N GLU A 52 -5.29 -24.47 31.25
CA GLU A 52 -5.86 -25.81 31.25
C GLU A 52 -5.24 -26.72 32.33
N ILE A 53 -3.92 -26.66 32.56
CA ILE A 53 -3.29 -27.35 33.69
C ILE A 53 -3.92 -26.90 35.02
N ILE A 54 -4.09 -25.59 35.21
CA ILE A 54 -4.65 -25.02 36.46
C ILE A 54 -6.10 -25.45 36.65
N ILE A 55 -6.94 -25.37 35.61
CA ILE A 55 -8.34 -25.81 35.64
C ILE A 55 -8.40 -27.29 36.03
N ASN A 56 -7.69 -28.16 35.33
CA ASN A 56 -7.75 -29.60 35.59
C ASN A 56 -7.22 -29.95 37.00
N ILE A 57 -6.20 -29.24 37.52
CA ILE A 57 -5.76 -29.39 38.92
C ILE A 57 -6.87 -28.98 39.91
N LEU A 58 -7.62 -27.91 39.61
CA LEU A 58 -8.74 -27.46 40.44
C LEU A 58 -9.90 -28.46 40.40
N GLU A 59 -10.20 -29.03 39.24
CA GLU A 59 -11.20 -30.09 39.09
C GLU A 59 -10.82 -31.33 39.87
N ILE A 60 -9.58 -31.82 39.75
CA ILE A 60 -9.09 -32.93 40.59
C ILE A 60 -9.25 -32.59 42.08
N LYS A 61 -8.91 -31.37 42.49
CA LYS A 61 -9.06 -30.94 43.89
C LYS A 61 -10.54 -30.98 44.32
N ASN A 62 -11.45 -30.55 43.46
CA ASN A 62 -12.88 -30.55 43.74
C ASN A 62 -13.43 -31.98 43.84
N GLN A 63 -13.08 -32.84 42.88
CA GLN A 63 -13.42 -34.26 42.90
C GLN A 63 -12.86 -34.99 44.14
N MET A 64 -11.64 -34.65 44.57
CA MET A 64 -11.07 -35.19 45.82
C MET A 64 -11.84 -34.75 47.07
N LYS A 65 -12.45 -33.55 47.06
CA LYS A 65 -13.30 -33.07 48.16
C LYS A 65 -14.63 -33.81 48.17
N GLU A 66 -15.22 -34.03 46.99
CA GLU A 66 -16.45 -34.80 46.83
C GLU A 66 -16.26 -36.25 47.27
N LEU A 67 -15.13 -36.85 46.88
CA LEU A 67 -14.74 -38.20 47.28
C LEU A 67 -14.79 -38.35 48.81
N ALA A 68 -14.35 -37.37 49.60
CA ALA A 68 -14.37 -37.42 51.06
C ALA A 68 -15.77 -37.51 51.71
N ILE A 69 -16.85 -37.30 50.95
CA ILE A 69 -18.24 -37.31 51.42
C ILE A 69 -18.97 -38.57 50.93
N ILE A 70 -18.57 -39.14 49.79
CA ILE A 70 -19.24 -40.27 49.14
C ILE A 70 -18.95 -41.58 49.89
N LYS A 71 -19.98 -42.28 50.38
CA LYS A 71 -19.80 -43.48 51.22
C LYS A 71 -19.48 -44.77 50.43
N LYS A 72 -20.08 -44.98 49.24
CA LYS A 72 -19.84 -46.09 48.26
C LYS A 72 -20.95 -46.08 47.17
N GLY A 73 -20.70 -46.63 45.98
CA GLY A 73 -21.71 -46.79 44.92
C GLY A 73 -21.22 -46.34 43.54
N ALA A 74 -22.13 -46.17 42.58
CA ALA A 74 -21.82 -45.70 41.22
C ALA A 74 -21.14 -44.33 41.22
N ASP A 75 -21.53 -43.44 42.13
CA ASP A 75 -20.95 -42.09 42.26
C ASP A 75 -19.45 -42.14 42.61
N LEU A 76 -19.01 -43.12 43.42
CA LEU A 76 -17.60 -43.26 43.78
C LEU A 76 -16.73 -43.61 42.56
N GLU A 77 -17.20 -44.53 41.72
CA GLU A 77 -16.47 -44.93 40.52
C GLU A 77 -16.49 -43.83 39.46
N ALA A 78 -17.58 -43.08 39.34
CA ALA A 78 -17.66 -41.90 38.48
C ALA A 78 -16.64 -40.82 38.91
N THR A 79 -16.56 -40.48 40.21
CA THR A 79 -15.58 -39.53 40.73
C THR A 79 -14.13 -39.98 40.47
N LYS A 80 -13.82 -41.28 40.64
CA LYS A 80 -12.48 -41.80 40.33
C LYS A 80 -12.13 -41.72 38.85
N GLN A 81 -13.10 -42.01 37.97
CA GLN A 81 -12.91 -41.87 36.53
C GLN A 81 -12.68 -40.41 36.14
N ALA A 82 -13.44 -39.46 36.72
CA ALA A 82 -13.25 -38.03 36.51
C ALA A 82 -11.85 -37.58 36.95
N ILE A 83 -11.37 -38.02 38.12
CA ILE A 83 -9.99 -37.74 38.59
C ILE A 83 -8.98 -38.27 37.57
N THR A 84 -9.13 -39.51 37.11
CA THR A 84 -8.21 -40.13 36.14
C THR A 84 -8.23 -39.39 34.79
N PHE A 85 -9.40 -38.94 34.35
CA PHE A 85 -9.56 -38.13 33.14
C PHE A 85 -8.77 -36.82 33.25
N HIS A 86 -9.01 -36.03 34.30
CA HIS A 86 -8.31 -34.76 34.51
C HIS A 86 -6.81 -34.95 34.75
N GLU A 87 -6.37 -36.07 35.36
CA GLU A 87 -4.94 -36.39 35.45
C GLU A 87 -4.29 -36.51 34.07
N LYS A 88 -4.97 -37.17 33.14
CA LYS A 88 -4.51 -37.35 31.76
C LYS A 88 -4.43 -36.01 31.01
N GLU A 89 -5.44 -35.16 31.17
CA GLU A 89 -5.46 -33.81 30.60
C GLU A 89 -4.28 -32.97 31.13
N VAL A 90 -4.04 -33.00 32.44
CA VAL A 90 -2.90 -32.28 33.05
C VAL A 90 -1.58 -32.72 32.42
N ASP A 91 -1.35 -34.02 32.26
CA ASP A 91 -0.13 -34.55 31.65
C ASP A 91 0.03 -34.10 30.19
N GLN A 92 -1.05 -34.16 29.40
CA GLN A 92 -1.05 -33.69 27.99
C GLN A 92 -0.73 -32.20 27.88
N TYR A 93 -1.36 -31.36 28.71
CA TYR A 93 -1.10 -29.93 28.69
C TYR A 93 0.28 -29.57 29.25
N PHE A 94 0.85 -30.36 30.16
CA PHE A 94 2.26 -30.20 30.56
C PHE A 94 3.20 -30.42 29.38
N ASP A 95 2.98 -31.45 28.57
CA ASP A 95 3.79 -31.72 27.38
C ASP A 95 3.65 -30.60 26.35
N MET A 96 2.41 -30.13 26.11
CA MET A 96 2.13 -29.00 25.23
C MET A 96 2.83 -27.72 25.72
N ALA A 97 2.68 -27.39 27.00
CA ALA A 97 3.32 -26.24 27.62
C ALA A 97 4.83 -26.32 27.48
N LYS A 98 5.45 -27.45 27.86
CA LYS A 98 6.89 -27.66 27.79
C LYS A 98 7.44 -27.49 26.37
N ASN A 99 6.77 -28.05 25.37
CA ASN A 99 7.17 -27.91 23.97
C ASN A 99 7.15 -26.44 23.50
N HIS A 100 6.16 -25.66 23.94
CA HIS A 100 6.11 -24.23 23.65
C HIS A 100 7.17 -23.43 24.40
N PHE A 101 7.39 -23.70 25.70
CA PHE A 101 8.39 -23.00 26.50
C PHE A 101 9.83 -23.20 26.02
N ILE A 102 10.15 -24.38 25.47
CA ILE A 102 11.48 -24.66 24.89
C ILE A 102 11.70 -23.83 23.64
N LYS A 103 10.70 -23.73 22.77
CA LYS A 103 10.78 -22.92 21.54
C LYS A 103 10.90 -21.42 21.84
N SER A 104 10.38 -20.98 22.98
CA SER A 104 10.34 -19.57 23.37
C SER A 104 11.54 -19.07 24.19
N ASN A 105 12.47 -19.95 24.56
CA ASN A 105 13.65 -19.61 25.37
C ASN A 105 13.34 -18.89 26.70
N LEU A 106 12.20 -19.23 27.31
CA LEU A 106 11.69 -18.65 28.56
C LEU A 106 12.17 -19.45 29.78
N VAL A 107 13.39 -19.18 30.24
CA VAL A 107 14.09 -20.00 31.26
C VAL A 107 13.38 -19.99 32.62
N ASP A 108 12.90 -18.83 33.08
CA ASP A 108 12.25 -18.70 34.40
C ASP A 108 10.88 -19.38 34.45
N GLU A 109 10.15 -19.36 33.34
CA GLU A 109 8.85 -20.00 33.18
C GLU A 109 8.99 -21.52 33.10
N GLN A 110 10.02 -22.00 32.39
CA GLN A 110 10.36 -23.43 32.36
C GLN A 110 10.61 -23.97 33.76
N GLN A 111 11.39 -23.25 34.58
CA GLN A 111 11.69 -23.68 35.94
C GLN A 111 10.42 -23.75 36.82
N ASN A 112 9.56 -22.75 36.72
CA ASN A 112 8.31 -22.73 37.48
C ASN A 112 7.31 -23.80 37.00
N LEU A 113 7.23 -24.05 35.68
CA LEU A 113 6.43 -25.15 35.11
C LEU A 113 6.96 -26.51 35.59
N GLU A 114 8.27 -26.71 35.60
CA GLU A 114 8.87 -27.96 36.05
C GLU A 114 8.63 -28.18 37.56
N ASN A 115 8.68 -27.12 38.36
CA ASN A 115 8.32 -27.17 39.77
C ASN A 115 6.84 -27.54 39.96
N LEU A 116 5.94 -26.96 39.15
CA LEU A 116 4.52 -27.31 39.16
C LEU A 116 4.31 -28.80 38.80
N ALA A 117 4.98 -29.29 37.76
CA ALA A 117 4.93 -30.70 37.35
C ALA A 117 5.48 -31.65 38.43
N LYS A 118 6.56 -31.26 39.13
CA LYS A 118 7.11 -32.01 40.26
C LYS A 118 6.13 -32.06 41.43
N LEU A 119 5.49 -30.94 41.77
CA LEU A 119 4.46 -30.91 42.80
C LEU A 119 3.24 -31.74 42.40
N PHE A 120 2.77 -31.65 41.16
CA PHE A 120 1.65 -32.44 40.68
C PHE A 120 1.93 -33.95 40.77
N ARG A 121 3.10 -34.40 40.31
CA ARG A 121 3.52 -35.81 40.43
C ARG A 121 3.62 -36.28 41.88
N LYS A 122 4.12 -35.44 42.78
CA LYS A 122 4.14 -35.75 44.23
C LYS A 122 2.75 -35.75 44.87
N TRP A 123 1.75 -35.12 44.24
CA TRP A 123 0.38 -35.13 44.73
C TRP A 123 -0.33 -36.45 44.46
N LYS A 124 -0.05 -37.07 43.32
CA LYS A 124 -0.64 -38.36 42.91
C LYS A 124 -0.62 -39.44 44.00
N PRO A 125 0.53 -39.81 44.61
CA PRO A 125 0.54 -40.83 45.66
C PRO A 125 -0.28 -40.44 46.90
N ILE A 126 -0.42 -39.14 47.20
CA ILE A 126 -1.28 -38.67 48.30
C ILE A 126 -2.76 -38.86 47.93
N ARG A 127 -3.14 -38.58 46.67
CA ARG A 127 -4.50 -38.84 46.18
C ARG A 127 -4.82 -40.34 46.17
N ASP A 128 -3.89 -41.16 45.70
CA ASP A 128 -4.02 -42.62 45.67
C ASP A 128 -4.18 -43.19 47.08
N GLU A 129 -3.39 -42.69 48.04
CA GLU A 129 -3.51 -43.03 49.46
C GLU A 129 -4.91 -42.67 50.00
N ILE A 130 -5.42 -41.47 49.70
CA ILE A 130 -6.77 -41.05 50.11
C ILE A 130 -7.84 -41.94 49.49
N MET A 131 -7.77 -42.24 48.20
CA MET A 131 -8.73 -43.12 47.51
C MET A 131 -8.73 -44.52 48.12
N ALA A 132 -7.55 -45.05 48.47
CA ALA A 132 -7.42 -46.35 49.13
C ALA A 132 -7.92 -46.34 50.58
N LEU A 133 -7.65 -45.27 51.35
CA LEU A 133 -8.11 -45.11 52.73
C LEU A 133 -9.61 -44.85 52.82
N HIS A 134 -10.20 -44.23 51.79
CA HIS A 134 -11.64 -44.06 51.68
C HIS A 134 -12.36 -45.42 51.65
N GLN A 135 -11.82 -46.41 50.95
CA GLN A 135 -12.39 -47.77 50.94
C GLN A 135 -12.36 -48.44 52.33
N LYS A 136 -11.44 -48.00 53.20
CA LYS A 136 -11.19 -48.55 54.54
C LYS A 136 -11.75 -47.71 55.69
N GLY A 137 -12.40 -46.57 55.41
CA GLY A 137 -13.02 -45.69 56.41
C GLY A 137 -12.05 -44.90 57.31
N LYS A 138 -10.78 -44.75 56.93
CA LYS A 138 -9.72 -44.12 57.76
C LYS A 138 -9.19 -42.80 57.14
N VAL A 139 -10.06 -41.80 56.98
CA VAL A 139 -9.82 -40.63 56.08
C VAL A 139 -9.05 -39.45 56.73
N ASN A 140 -8.97 -39.37 58.07
CA ASN A 140 -8.58 -38.12 58.76
C ASN A 140 -7.11 -37.69 58.59
N GLU A 141 -6.14 -38.62 58.56
CA GLU A 141 -4.71 -38.26 58.54
C GLU A 141 -4.22 -37.85 57.14
N ALA A 142 -4.76 -38.47 56.09
CA ALA A 142 -4.39 -38.18 54.71
C ALA A 142 -4.94 -36.82 54.23
N ASN A 143 -6.06 -36.35 54.80
CA ASN A 143 -6.63 -35.04 54.50
C ASN A 143 -5.70 -33.87 54.87
N GLY A 144 -4.96 -33.97 55.99
CA GLY A 144 -4.01 -32.93 56.41
C GLY A 144 -2.81 -32.81 55.47
N LYS A 145 -2.27 -33.95 54.99
CA LYS A 145 -1.19 -33.97 53.98
C LYS A 145 -1.66 -33.38 52.65
N ASN A 146 -2.87 -33.75 52.22
CA ASN A 146 -3.48 -33.24 50.99
C ASN A 146 -3.70 -31.72 51.03
N ALA A 147 -4.24 -31.17 52.13
CA ALA A 147 -4.44 -29.73 52.27
C ALA A 147 -3.11 -28.93 52.15
N LYS A 148 -2.04 -29.40 52.81
CA LYS A 148 -0.71 -28.78 52.70
C LYS A 148 -0.16 -28.82 51.27
N HIS A 149 -0.37 -29.93 50.56
CA HIS A 149 0.13 -30.10 49.20
C HIS A 149 -0.64 -29.25 48.18
N VAL A 150 -1.96 -29.20 48.30
CA VAL A 150 -2.85 -28.33 47.51
C VAL A 150 -2.52 -26.86 47.72
N ALA A 151 -2.16 -26.43 48.94
CA ALA A 151 -1.72 -25.07 49.20
C ALA A 151 -0.42 -24.71 48.45
N LYS A 152 0.54 -25.64 48.38
CA LYS A 152 1.78 -25.47 47.60
C LYS A 152 1.49 -25.37 46.09
N LEU A 153 0.63 -26.26 45.58
CA LEU A 153 0.18 -26.19 44.18
C LEU A 153 -0.44 -24.82 43.88
N LYS A 154 -1.36 -24.35 44.72
CA LYS A 154 -2.01 -23.03 44.57
C LYS A 154 -1.02 -21.87 44.56
N ALA A 155 0.04 -21.92 45.38
CA ALA A 155 1.05 -20.87 45.42
C ALA A 155 1.85 -20.81 44.11
N VAL A 156 2.27 -21.97 43.60
CA VAL A 156 3.04 -22.05 42.34
C VAL A 156 2.17 -21.66 41.14
N THR A 157 0.93 -22.14 41.07
CA THR A 157 0.02 -21.77 39.98
C THR A 157 -0.28 -20.27 39.97
N LYS A 158 -0.48 -19.64 41.14
CA LYS A 158 -0.67 -18.19 41.25
C LYS A 158 0.54 -17.40 40.74
N LYS A 159 1.75 -17.82 41.12
CA LYS A 159 2.99 -17.17 40.66
C LYS A 159 3.12 -17.28 39.14
N LEU A 160 2.90 -18.48 38.59
CA LEU A 160 3.05 -18.74 37.16
C LEU A 160 2.00 -17.99 36.33
N HIS A 161 0.77 -17.90 36.82
CA HIS A 161 -0.29 -17.10 36.20
C HIS A 161 0.04 -15.60 36.20
N ALA A 162 0.58 -15.06 37.31
CA ALA A 162 0.97 -13.65 37.38
C ALA A 162 2.12 -13.32 36.41
N GLN A 163 3.15 -14.17 36.33
CA GLN A 163 4.25 -14.00 35.38
C GLN A 163 3.75 -14.01 33.93
N MET A 164 2.81 -14.91 33.61
CA MET A 164 2.20 -14.98 32.28
C MET A 164 1.38 -13.76 31.92
N ALA A 165 0.57 -13.25 32.86
CA ALA A 165 -0.21 -12.04 32.64
C ALA A 165 0.70 -10.85 32.30
N THR A 166 1.79 -10.67 33.06
CA THR A 166 2.77 -9.62 32.78
C THR A 166 3.43 -9.78 31.41
N GLN A 167 3.73 -11.01 30.97
CA GLN A 167 4.30 -11.22 29.63
C GLN A 167 3.32 -10.92 28.50
N ILE A 168 2.03 -11.25 28.68
CA ILE A 168 0.98 -10.90 27.73
C ILE A 168 0.88 -9.37 27.63
N ASP A 169 0.87 -8.66 28.75
CA ASP A 169 0.80 -7.20 28.79
C ASP A 169 1.98 -6.56 28.04
N VAL A 170 3.21 -7.01 28.30
CA VAL A 170 4.43 -6.53 27.60
C VAL A 170 4.36 -6.81 26.10
N PHE A 171 3.87 -7.99 25.70
CA PHE A 171 3.72 -8.32 24.29
C PHE A 171 2.64 -7.45 23.64
N THR A 172 1.51 -7.21 24.30
CA THR A 172 0.44 -6.35 23.78
C THR A 172 0.91 -4.90 23.65
N ASP A 173 1.68 -4.39 24.61
CA ASP A 173 2.26 -3.04 24.53
C ASP A 173 3.25 -2.93 23.38
N THR A 174 4.11 -3.94 23.20
CA THR A 174 5.07 -3.99 22.10
C THR A 174 4.36 -4.08 20.73
N ALA A 175 3.28 -4.88 20.65
CA ALA A 175 2.45 -5.00 19.46
C ALA A 175 1.73 -3.68 19.15
N GLN A 176 1.18 -2.99 20.15
CA GLN A 176 0.55 -1.68 19.99
C GLN A 176 1.55 -0.65 19.49
N PHE A 177 2.76 -0.61 20.03
CA PHE A 177 3.81 0.29 19.57
C PHE A 177 4.16 0.05 18.10
N GLN A 178 4.29 -1.21 17.68
CA GLN A 178 4.55 -1.57 16.27
C GLN A 178 3.36 -1.24 15.35
N ILE A 179 2.12 -1.42 15.81
CA ILE A 179 0.92 -1.03 15.05
C ILE A 179 0.84 0.50 14.89
N ILE A 180 1.12 1.27 15.95
CA ILE A 180 1.09 2.73 15.90
C ILE A 180 2.18 3.27 14.97
N GLN A 181 3.39 2.71 15.01
CA GLN A 181 4.45 3.05 14.05
C GLN A 181 4.06 2.67 12.61
N SER A 182 3.43 1.51 12.42
CA SER A 182 2.94 1.09 11.10
C SER A 182 1.85 2.02 10.57
N LEU A 183 0.97 2.51 11.45
CA LEU A 183 -0.11 3.44 11.12
C LEU A 183 0.44 4.83 10.75
N SER A 184 1.42 5.35 11.48
CA SER A 184 2.02 6.65 11.19
C SER A 184 2.73 6.67 9.83
N ILE A 185 3.43 5.58 9.47
CA ILE A 185 4.03 5.42 8.14
C ILE A 185 2.95 5.34 7.05
N ALA A 186 1.87 4.59 7.29
CA ALA A 186 0.75 4.49 6.35
C ALA A 186 0.07 5.84 6.10
N ILE A 187 -0.18 6.62 7.15
CA ILE A 187 -0.72 7.98 7.06
C ILE A 187 0.24 8.89 6.26
N GLY A 188 1.54 8.80 6.53
CA GLY A 188 2.57 9.50 5.76
C GLY A 188 2.50 9.20 4.26
N MET A 189 2.34 7.92 3.89
CA MET A 189 2.18 7.53 2.48
C MET A 189 0.91 8.06 1.84
N VAL A 190 -0.22 8.09 2.55
CA VAL A 190 -1.47 8.69 2.05
C VAL A 190 -1.28 10.18 1.78
N ILE A 191 -0.58 10.89 2.67
CA ILE A 191 -0.28 12.31 2.46
C ILE A 191 0.59 12.51 1.20
N ILE A 192 1.62 11.69 1.01
CA ILE A 192 2.48 11.75 -0.18
C ILE A 192 1.67 11.44 -1.45
N LEU A 193 0.74 10.48 -1.41
CA LEU A 193 -0.18 10.19 -2.52
C LEU A 193 -1.04 11.40 -2.88
N LEU A 194 -1.61 12.07 -1.87
CA LEU A 194 -2.43 13.26 -2.07
C LEU A 194 -1.61 14.40 -2.68
N ILE A 195 -0.38 14.60 -2.23
CA ILE A 195 0.53 15.60 -2.79
C ILE A 195 0.88 15.25 -4.25
N GLY A 196 1.18 13.99 -4.56
CA GLY A 196 1.46 13.54 -5.92
C GLY A 196 0.27 13.72 -6.86
N GLY A 197 -0.94 13.38 -6.40
CA GLY A 197 -2.19 13.62 -7.12
C GLY A 197 -2.46 15.12 -7.34
N TRP A 198 -2.23 15.93 -6.30
CA TRP A 198 -2.37 17.39 -6.37
C TRP A 198 -1.43 18.00 -7.42
N ILE A 199 -0.14 17.64 -7.40
CA ILE A 199 0.86 18.10 -8.38
C ILE A 199 0.43 17.70 -9.80
N THR A 200 -0.07 16.47 -9.98
CA THR A 200 -0.57 15.98 -11.27
C THR A 200 -1.73 16.83 -11.80
N VAL A 201 -2.69 17.19 -10.94
CA VAL A 201 -3.83 18.03 -11.33
C VAL A 201 -3.39 19.45 -11.69
N VAL A 202 -2.52 20.07 -10.89
CA VAL A 202 -2.00 21.42 -11.13
C VAL A 202 -1.25 21.48 -12.45
N MET A 203 -0.30 20.57 -12.68
CA MET A 203 0.47 20.56 -13.94
C MET A 203 -0.40 20.18 -15.15
N SER A 204 -1.42 19.34 -15.00
CA SER A 204 -2.36 19.02 -16.08
C SER A 204 -3.17 20.25 -16.52
N ARG A 205 -3.46 21.19 -15.60
CA ARG A 205 -4.08 22.48 -15.95
C ARG A 205 -3.15 23.35 -16.79
N ASP A 206 -1.85 23.34 -16.52
CA ASP A 206 -0.87 24.14 -17.27
C ASP A 206 -0.71 23.67 -18.72
N ILE A 207 -0.76 22.36 -18.96
CA ILE A 207 -0.72 21.81 -20.33
C ILE A 207 -1.97 22.22 -21.10
N ARG A 208 -3.16 22.14 -20.48
CA ARG A 208 -4.42 22.57 -21.11
C ARG A 208 -4.38 24.05 -21.48
N LYS A 209 -3.84 24.92 -20.62
CA LYS A 209 -3.66 26.35 -20.91
C LYS A 209 -2.75 26.58 -22.13
N LYS A 210 -1.59 25.91 -22.18
CA LYS A 210 -0.65 26.03 -23.30
C LYS A 210 -1.24 25.52 -24.62
N LEU A 211 -2.06 24.46 -24.57
CA LEU A 211 -2.75 23.94 -25.75
C LEU A 211 -3.84 24.89 -26.25
N HIS A 212 -4.58 25.55 -25.34
CA HIS A 212 -5.60 26.54 -25.71
C HIS A 212 -4.98 27.76 -26.39
N LEU A 213 -3.84 28.24 -25.89
CA LEU A 213 -3.09 29.33 -26.51
C LEU A 213 -2.65 28.99 -27.94
N ALA A 214 -2.20 27.76 -28.18
CA ALA A 214 -1.84 27.30 -29.52
C ALA A 214 -3.05 27.21 -30.48
N LEU A 215 -4.21 26.80 -29.96
CA LEU A 215 -5.47 26.77 -30.72
C LEU A 215 -5.97 28.18 -31.05
N GLU A 216 -5.87 29.12 -30.12
CA GLU A 216 -6.27 30.52 -30.31
C GLU A 216 -5.42 31.21 -31.39
N VAL A 217 -4.10 30.95 -31.41
CA VAL A 217 -3.21 31.42 -32.48
C VAL A 217 -3.57 30.81 -33.84
N THR A 218 -3.99 29.54 -33.86
CA THR A 218 -4.42 28.86 -35.10
C THR A 218 -5.76 29.40 -35.62
N ASP A 219 -6.69 29.74 -34.71
CA ASP A 219 -7.99 30.33 -35.06
C ASP A 219 -7.86 31.78 -35.54
N ALA A 220 -6.97 32.56 -34.90
CA ALA A 220 -6.60 33.90 -35.37
C ALA A 220 -5.93 33.87 -36.76
N LEU A 221 -5.16 32.81 -37.06
CA LEU A 221 -4.58 32.58 -38.39
C LEU A 221 -5.64 32.23 -39.44
N ALA A 222 -6.62 31.40 -39.07
CA ALA A 222 -7.76 31.05 -39.94
C ALA A 222 -8.65 32.27 -40.28
N THR A 223 -8.71 33.26 -39.38
CA THR A 223 -9.52 34.49 -39.53
C THR A 223 -8.73 35.69 -40.10
N GLY A 224 -7.44 35.50 -40.40
CA GLY A 224 -6.62 36.46 -41.15
C GLY A 224 -6.16 37.70 -40.36
N HIS A 225 -6.18 37.67 -39.03
CA HIS A 225 -5.80 38.79 -38.17
C HIS A 225 -4.71 38.39 -37.15
N LEU A 226 -3.45 38.34 -37.58
CA LEU A 226 -2.30 38.41 -36.66
C LEU A 226 -1.43 39.60 -37.05
N LYS A 227 -1.58 40.70 -36.32
CA LYS A 227 -0.74 41.90 -36.47
C LYS A 227 0.25 42.08 -35.32
N ASP A 228 0.21 41.22 -34.31
CA ASP A 228 1.12 41.26 -33.17
C ASP A 228 2.14 40.12 -33.24
N HIS A 229 3.42 40.47 -33.10
CA HIS A 229 4.53 39.53 -33.00
C HIS A 229 4.42 38.75 -31.68
N LEU A 230 4.08 37.46 -31.80
CA LEU A 230 3.97 36.56 -30.65
C LEU A 230 5.36 36.22 -30.11
N HIS A 231 5.63 36.60 -28.86
CA HIS A 231 6.81 36.11 -28.13
C HIS A 231 6.64 34.61 -27.86
N CYS A 232 7.33 33.77 -28.62
CA CYS A 232 7.28 32.32 -28.47
C CYS A 232 8.57 31.77 -27.88
N ASP A 233 8.43 30.95 -26.84
CA ASP A 233 9.52 30.19 -26.24
C ASP A 233 9.92 29.04 -27.17
N ALA A 234 10.96 29.27 -27.99
CA ALA A 234 11.47 28.37 -29.02
C ALA A 234 12.04 27.03 -28.48
N GLN A 235 12.11 26.85 -27.16
CA GLN A 235 12.65 25.64 -26.54
C GLN A 235 11.63 24.49 -26.39
N THR A 236 10.38 24.68 -26.81
CA THR A 236 9.30 23.68 -26.68
C THR A 236 8.78 23.22 -28.05
N GLU A 237 8.25 21.99 -28.13
CA GLU A 237 7.70 21.41 -29.38
C GLU A 237 6.53 22.27 -29.92
N THR A 238 5.75 22.89 -29.03
CA THR A 238 4.68 23.85 -29.38
C THR A 238 5.22 25.20 -29.86
N GLY A 239 6.30 25.70 -29.26
CA GLY A 239 6.96 26.94 -29.72
C GLY A 239 7.57 26.79 -31.11
N GLN A 240 8.18 25.63 -31.40
CA GLN A 240 8.69 25.30 -32.73
C GLN A 240 7.58 25.21 -33.78
N LEU A 241 6.41 24.67 -33.42
CA LEU A 241 5.24 24.64 -34.30
C LEU A 241 4.73 26.04 -34.63
N VAL A 242 4.59 26.92 -33.61
CA VAL A 242 4.16 28.30 -33.81
C VAL A 242 5.18 29.08 -34.66
N GLN A 243 6.48 28.86 -34.46
CA GLN A 243 7.53 29.47 -35.28
C GLN A 243 7.48 28.99 -36.74
N ALA A 244 7.20 27.72 -36.98
CA ALA A 244 7.01 27.20 -38.33
C ALA A 244 5.79 27.83 -39.02
N LEU A 245 4.70 28.07 -38.27
CA LEU A 245 3.51 28.75 -38.77
C LEU A 245 3.79 30.23 -39.12
N ASP A 246 4.53 30.95 -38.28
CA ASP A 246 4.95 32.34 -38.55
C ASP A 246 5.84 32.44 -39.81
N THR A 247 6.74 31.46 -39.98
CA THR A 247 7.58 31.35 -41.18
C THR A 247 6.74 31.13 -42.44
N LEU A 248 5.75 30.23 -42.39
CA LEU A 248 4.84 29.97 -43.51
C LEU A 248 3.99 31.19 -43.85
N GLN A 249 3.50 31.94 -42.86
CA GLN A 249 2.75 33.17 -43.09
C GLN A 249 3.61 34.22 -43.81
N THR A 250 4.87 34.38 -43.37
CA THR A 250 5.82 35.29 -44.01
C THR A 250 6.04 34.93 -45.48
N GLN A 251 6.21 33.65 -45.78
CA GLN A 251 6.37 33.15 -47.15
C GLN A 251 5.10 33.34 -47.99
N LEU A 252 3.91 33.12 -47.43
CA LEU A 252 2.64 33.35 -48.12
C LEU A 252 2.42 34.82 -48.46
N ASN A 253 2.75 35.74 -47.53
CA ASN A 253 2.66 37.17 -47.77
C ASN A 253 3.66 37.61 -48.86
N GLN A 254 4.89 37.12 -48.83
CA GLN A 254 5.89 37.37 -49.87
C GLN A 254 5.44 36.85 -51.24
N SER A 255 4.90 35.63 -51.31
CA SER A 255 4.40 35.07 -52.56
C SER A 255 3.21 35.86 -53.11
N ARG A 256 2.29 36.32 -52.24
CA ARG A 256 1.19 37.21 -52.64
C ARG A 256 1.71 38.52 -53.22
N GLN A 257 2.75 39.10 -52.61
CA GLN A 257 3.36 40.34 -53.10
C GLN A 257 4.07 40.14 -54.45
N GLN A 258 4.79 39.03 -54.62
CA GLN A 258 5.37 38.65 -55.92
C GLN A 258 4.30 38.50 -57.00
N VAL A 259 3.14 37.91 -56.70
CA VAL A 259 2.03 37.82 -57.67
C VAL A 259 1.53 39.20 -58.06
N TYR A 260 1.39 40.14 -57.12
CA TYR A 260 1.00 41.51 -57.44
C TYR A 260 2.05 42.24 -58.29
N GLU A 261 3.34 42.04 -58.01
CA GLU A 261 4.42 42.60 -58.82
C GLU A 261 4.43 42.02 -60.24
N LEU A 262 4.25 40.70 -60.39
CA LEU A 262 4.09 40.08 -61.71
C LEU A 262 2.88 40.62 -62.47
N GLN A 263 1.73 40.79 -61.79
CA GLN A 263 0.55 41.37 -62.42
C GLN A 263 0.77 42.84 -62.83
N ALA A 264 1.49 43.62 -62.02
CA ALA A 264 1.85 44.99 -62.36
C ALA A 264 2.79 45.02 -63.58
N GLN A 265 3.80 44.15 -63.62
CA GLN A 265 4.69 44.01 -64.77
C GLN A 265 3.94 43.59 -66.04
N LEU A 266 3.04 42.61 -65.96
CA LEU A 266 2.21 42.19 -67.09
C LEU A 266 1.37 43.36 -67.63
N ARG A 267 0.73 44.16 -66.75
CA ARG A 267 -0.01 45.35 -67.18
C ARG A 267 0.88 46.39 -67.86
N THR A 268 2.10 46.58 -67.40
CA THR A 268 3.04 47.52 -68.05
C THR A 268 3.50 47.01 -69.41
N VAL A 269 3.77 45.71 -69.55
CA VAL A 269 4.15 45.09 -70.82
C VAL A 269 2.99 45.11 -71.82
N GLU A 270 1.77 44.83 -71.38
CA GLU A 270 0.57 44.94 -72.22
C GLU A 270 0.37 46.38 -72.69
N ALA A 271 0.48 47.37 -71.80
CA ALA A 271 0.37 48.79 -72.17
C ALA A 271 1.45 49.21 -73.19
N GLU A 272 2.68 48.74 -73.03
CA GLU A 272 3.77 49.01 -73.97
C GLU A 272 3.51 48.34 -75.33
N ASN A 273 3.10 47.06 -75.36
CA ASN A 273 2.76 46.36 -76.60
C ASN A 273 1.58 47.01 -77.34
N THR A 274 0.56 47.45 -76.61
CA THR A 274 -0.59 48.14 -77.22
C THR A 274 -0.16 49.48 -77.86
N THR A 275 0.82 50.16 -77.26
CA THR A 275 1.38 51.40 -77.80
C THR A 275 2.21 51.12 -79.05
N ARG A 276 3.06 50.08 -79.04
CA ARG A 276 3.84 49.66 -80.22
C ARG A 276 2.94 49.28 -81.40
N LEU A 277 1.89 48.49 -81.17
CA LEU A 277 0.91 48.14 -82.20
C LEU A 277 0.23 49.35 -82.84
N ARG A 278 -0.08 50.38 -82.06
CA ARG A 278 -0.64 51.65 -82.59
C ARG A 278 0.38 52.42 -83.42
N THR A 279 1.65 52.43 -83.02
CA THR A 279 2.72 53.08 -83.78
C THR A 279 2.97 52.36 -85.11
N ASP A 280 3.01 51.03 -85.10
CA ASP A 280 3.19 50.23 -86.33
C ASP A 280 2.03 50.43 -87.30
N GLN A 281 0.78 50.43 -86.81
CA GLN A 281 -0.40 50.72 -87.65
C GLN A 281 -0.38 52.15 -88.23
N ASN A 282 0.12 53.13 -87.48
CA ASN A 282 0.27 54.50 -87.98
C ASN A 282 1.40 54.60 -89.01
N MET A 283 2.50 53.87 -88.83
CA MET A 283 3.59 53.81 -89.80
C MET A 283 3.15 53.14 -91.10
N ASP A 284 2.37 52.06 -91.04
CA ASP A 284 1.79 51.43 -92.22
C ASP A 284 0.88 52.40 -92.99
N LYS A 285 0.03 53.17 -92.30
CA LYS A 285 -0.83 54.19 -92.92
C LYS A 285 -0.03 55.31 -93.59
N ILE A 286 1.02 55.80 -92.94
CA ILE A 286 1.90 56.83 -93.51
C ILE A 286 2.63 56.28 -94.75
N PHE A 287 3.08 55.02 -94.70
CA PHE A 287 3.74 54.38 -95.83
C PHE A 287 2.77 54.15 -96.99
N THR A 288 1.52 53.75 -96.73
CA THR A 288 0.50 53.62 -97.78
C THR A 288 0.16 54.96 -98.42
N SER A 289 -0.01 56.03 -97.63
CA SER A 289 -0.25 57.37 -98.20
C SER A 289 0.94 57.89 -99.01
N PHE A 290 2.16 57.56 -98.59
CA PHE A 290 3.37 57.97 -99.31
C PHE A 290 3.52 57.23 -100.65
N LEU A 291 3.16 55.95 -100.72
CA LEU A 291 3.13 55.21 -101.98
C LEU A 291 2.04 55.72 -102.93
N GLU A 292 0.88 56.11 -102.40
CA GLU A 292 -0.24 56.68 -103.18
C GLU A 292 0.12 58.05 -103.78
N ASP A 293 0.96 58.85 -103.11
CA ASP A 293 1.50 60.11 -103.63
C ASP A 293 2.56 59.91 -104.72
N ILE A 294 3.31 58.79 -104.70
CA ILE A 294 4.34 58.49 -105.72
C ILE A 294 3.73 57.98 -107.02
N ASP A 295 2.62 57.23 -106.98
CA ASP A 295 1.90 56.77 -108.18
C ASP A 295 1.14 57.91 -108.92
N ASN A 296 1.06 59.11 -108.32
CA ASN A 296 0.37 60.29 -108.86
C ASN A 296 1.29 61.32 -109.54
N ILE A 297 2.54 60.96 -109.85
CA ILE A 297 3.55 61.79 -110.54
C ILE A 297 3.97 61.14 -111.86
#